data_AF-A0A842YGN4-F1
#
_entry.id   AF-A0A842YGN4-F1
#
_cell.length_a   1.000
_cell.length_b   1.000
_cell.length_c   1.000
_cell.angle_alpha   90.00
_cell.angle_beta   90.00
_cell.angle_gamma   90.00
#
_symmetry.space_group_name_H-M   'P 1'
#
loop_
_entity.id
_entity.type
_entity.pdbx_description
1 polymer ?
#
loop_
_entity_poly.entity_id
_entity_poly.type
_entity_poly.pdbx_seq_one_letter_code
_entity_poly.pdbx_strand_id
1 'polypeptide(L)'
;MKNIISASRRTDLPRWFLKPTIEAFKKESITLMNPFNNIPYSVSLRPDDIHSIVWWSKDYKKFVESNNIEFFSRYNNFFQFTLNGYSQEKMQSFLEGGITSSLDERIAQMKILVDTFSPLQVTWRFDPIIVWKENTSIPDIESFLQIEGEGLTYLAEQYLRDFEY
;
A
#
# COMPACT_ATOMS: atom_id res chain seq x y z
N MET A 1 14.91 13.87 -18.48
CA MET A 1 13.53 13.66 -17.98
C MET A 1 13.64 12.71 -16.81
N LYS A 2 13.08 13.04 -15.64
CA LYS A 2 13.13 12.16 -14.45
C LYS A 2 12.07 11.06 -14.56
N ASN A 3 12.35 9.87 -14.05
CA ASN A 3 11.51 8.68 -14.20
C ASN A 3 10.53 8.51 -13.03
N ILE A 4 9.32 8.02 -13.30
CA ILE A 4 8.40 7.53 -12.28
C ILE A 4 8.60 6.02 -12.15
N ILE A 5 8.93 5.54 -10.95
CA ILE A 5 9.13 4.10 -10.69
C ILE A 5 7.87 3.53 -10.06
N SER A 6 7.14 2.71 -10.81
CA SER A 6 6.02 1.92 -10.26
C SER A 6 6.56 0.65 -9.59
N ALA A 7 7.05 0.81 -8.36
CA ALA A 7 7.86 -0.19 -7.68
C ALA A 7 7.08 -1.48 -7.40
N SER A 8 5.83 -1.38 -6.92
CA SER A 8 5.02 -2.53 -6.54
C SER A 8 4.06 -3.03 -7.62
N ARG A 9 4.26 -2.71 -8.90
CA ARG A 9 3.31 -3.09 -9.97
C ARG A 9 3.13 -4.60 -10.13
N ARG A 10 4.22 -5.37 -10.02
CA ARG A 10 4.22 -6.83 -10.23
C ARG A 10 4.04 -7.62 -8.93
N THR A 11 4.46 -7.04 -7.82
CA THR A 11 4.45 -7.69 -6.51
C THR A 11 4.51 -6.63 -5.41
N ASP A 12 3.99 -6.95 -4.24
CA ASP A 12 4.03 -6.09 -3.06
C ASP A 12 5.46 -6.05 -2.48
N LEU A 13 6.28 -5.12 -2.99
CA LEU A 13 7.67 -4.95 -2.56
C LEU A 13 7.79 -4.59 -1.07
N PRO A 14 7.03 -3.62 -0.52
CA PRO A 14 7.08 -3.30 0.91
C PRO A 14 6.89 -4.51 1.82
N ARG A 15 6.04 -5.45 1.40
CA ARG A 15 5.69 -6.62 2.19
C ARG A 15 6.61 -7.82 1.99
N TRP A 16 6.95 -8.14 0.74
CA TRP A 16 7.65 -9.40 0.43
C TRP A 16 9.14 -9.22 0.16
N PHE A 17 9.55 -8.08 -0.40
CA PHE A 17 10.90 -7.89 -0.94
C PHE A 17 11.60 -6.62 -0.41
N LEU A 18 11.19 -6.11 0.75
CA LEU A 18 11.69 -4.84 1.28
C LEU A 18 13.22 -4.80 1.41
N LYS A 19 13.83 -5.85 1.97
CA LYS A 19 15.29 -5.90 2.17
C LYS A 19 16.06 -5.76 0.85
N PRO A 20 15.86 -6.62 -0.17
CA PRO A 20 16.56 -6.44 -1.45
C PRO A 20 16.18 -5.12 -2.16
N THR A 21 14.97 -4.61 -1.96
CA THR A 21 14.59 -3.28 -2.47
C THR A 21 15.46 -2.18 -1.84
N ILE A 22 15.59 -2.13 -0.51
CA ILE A 22 16.44 -1.16 0.18
C ILE A 22 17.89 -1.26 -0.30
N GLU A 23 18.42 -2.47 -0.43
CA GLU A 23 19.80 -2.67 -0.91
C GLU A 23 20.01 -2.17 -2.35
N ALA A 24 19.01 -2.31 -3.21
CA ALA A 24 19.05 -1.74 -4.55
C ALA A 24 19.05 -0.20 -4.54
N PHE A 25 18.21 0.43 -3.71
CA PHE A 25 18.20 1.88 -3.57
C PHE A 25 19.49 2.42 -2.95
N LYS A 26 20.11 1.69 -2.01
CA LYS A 26 21.44 2.04 -1.47
C LYS A 26 22.55 1.96 -2.52
N LYS A 27 22.43 1.02 -3.47
CA LYS A 27 23.32 0.90 -4.64
C LYS A 27 22.99 1.89 -5.76
N GLU A 28 21.88 2.62 -5.64
CA GLU A 28 21.37 3.59 -6.61
C GLU A 28 21.17 3.02 -8.03
N SER A 29 21.02 1.70 -8.16
CA SER A 29 20.78 1.01 -9.43
C SER A 29 20.28 -0.41 -9.21
N ILE A 30 19.47 -0.91 -10.15
CA ILE A 30 19.06 -2.31 -10.21
C ILE A 30 18.99 -2.78 -11.66
N THR A 31 19.45 -4.01 -11.92
CA THR A 31 19.27 -4.69 -13.21
C THR A 31 18.15 -5.70 -13.09
N LEU A 32 17.19 -5.62 -14.01
CA LEU A 32 15.99 -6.44 -14.05
C LEU A 32 15.93 -7.16 -15.39
N MET A 33 15.24 -8.30 -15.41
CA MET A 33 14.91 -9.00 -16.66
C MET A 33 13.58 -8.48 -17.19
N ASN A 34 13.54 -8.11 -18.47
CA ASN A 34 12.28 -7.80 -19.13
C ASN A 34 11.49 -9.12 -19.34
N PRO A 35 10.27 -9.26 -18.79
CA PRO A 35 9.53 -10.52 -18.83
C PRO A 35 9.03 -10.88 -20.24
N PHE A 36 9.03 -9.93 -21.18
CA PHE A 36 8.51 -10.16 -22.54
C PHE A 36 9.56 -10.71 -23.48
N ASN A 37 10.83 -10.33 -23.31
CA ASN A 37 11.91 -10.70 -24.23
C ASN A 37 13.17 -11.24 -23.55
N ASN A 38 13.19 -11.34 -22.21
CA ASN A 38 14.32 -11.79 -21.41
C ASN A 38 15.62 -10.99 -21.64
N ILE A 39 15.51 -9.75 -22.11
CA ILE A 39 16.67 -8.86 -22.23
C ILE A 39 16.85 -8.13 -20.89
N PRO A 40 18.06 -8.14 -20.30
CA PRO A 40 18.33 -7.38 -19.09
C PRO A 40 18.27 -5.88 -19.38
N TYR A 41 17.71 -5.12 -18.44
CA TYR A 41 17.72 -3.66 -18.46
C TYR A 41 18.01 -3.13 -17.07
N SER A 42 18.70 -2.00 -17.00
CA SER A 42 19.03 -1.35 -15.73
C SER A 42 18.15 -0.13 -15.49
N VAL A 43 17.76 0.05 -14.24
CA VAL A 43 16.99 1.19 -13.76
C VAL A 43 17.87 1.97 -12.80
N SER A 44 18.09 3.25 -13.08
CA SER A 44 18.75 4.15 -12.13
C SER A 44 17.84 4.39 -10.94
N LEU A 45 18.40 4.25 -9.74
CA LEU A 45 17.73 4.53 -8.47
C LEU A 45 18.35 5.75 -7.76
N ARG A 46 19.13 6.58 -8.47
CA ARG A 46 19.62 7.85 -7.95
C ARG A 46 18.45 8.82 -7.74
N PRO A 47 18.41 9.60 -6.65
CA PRO A 47 17.34 10.58 -6.42
C PRO A 47 17.18 11.59 -7.55
N ASP A 48 18.29 12.02 -8.18
CA ASP A 48 18.24 13.01 -9.25
C ASP A 48 17.61 12.48 -10.54
N ASP A 49 17.60 11.17 -10.74
CA ASP A 49 17.00 10.53 -11.91
C ASP A 49 15.53 10.15 -11.70
N ILE A 50 15.05 10.19 -10.45
CA ILE A 50 13.70 9.77 -10.08
C ILE A 50 12.82 11.00 -9.86
N HIS A 51 11.67 11.02 -10.52
CA HIS A 51 10.60 11.97 -10.24
C HIS A 51 9.82 11.54 -9.00
N SER A 52 9.33 10.29 -8.98
CA SER A 52 8.60 9.72 -7.85
C SER A 52 8.73 8.20 -7.81
N ILE A 53 8.60 7.63 -6.61
CA ILE A 53 8.45 6.18 -6.41
C ILE A 53 7.01 5.89 -5.99
N VAL A 54 6.32 5.07 -6.76
CA VAL A 54 4.96 4.62 -6.46
C VAL A 54 5.02 3.26 -5.77
N TRP A 55 4.68 3.25 -4.49
CA TRP A 55 4.55 2.06 -3.66
C TRP A 55 3.10 1.59 -3.66
N TRP A 56 2.89 0.28 -3.68
CA TRP A 56 1.58 -0.33 -3.43
C TRP A 56 1.78 -1.44 -2.42
N SER A 57 1.01 -1.39 -1.33
CA SER A 57 0.89 -2.50 -0.40
C SER A 57 -0.49 -2.55 0.25
N LYS A 58 -0.86 -3.73 0.74
CA LYS A 58 -1.95 -3.89 1.71
C LYS A 58 -1.44 -3.95 3.16
N ASP A 59 -0.13 -3.94 3.36
CA ASP A 59 0.52 -4.08 4.66
C ASP A 59 1.96 -3.54 4.61
N TYR A 60 2.13 -2.32 5.12
CA TYR A 60 3.40 -1.60 5.19
C TYR A 60 4.19 -1.90 6.46
N LYS A 61 3.78 -2.85 7.31
CA LYS A 61 4.41 -3.12 8.61
C LYS A 61 5.93 -3.18 8.55
N LYS A 62 6.46 -4.01 7.65
CA LYS A 62 7.92 -4.16 7.48
C LYS A 62 8.59 -2.86 7.04
N PHE A 63 7.91 -2.06 6.22
CA PHE A 63 8.44 -0.78 5.72
C PHE A 63 8.54 0.23 6.87
N VAL A 64 7.46 0.40 7.64
CA VAL A 64 7.39 1.39 8.72
C VAL A 64 8.24 1.00 9.94
N GLU A 65 8.36 -0.29 10.23
CA GLU A 65 9.23 -0.81 11.29
C GLU A 65 10.72 -0.87 10.86
N SER A 66 11.02 -0.57 9.59
CA SER A 66 12.41 -0.62 9.13
C SER A 66 13.19 0.59 9.64
N ASN A 67 14.42 0.35 10.10
CA ASN A 67 15.38 1.42 10.40
C ASN A 67 15.84 2.21 9.15
N ASN A 68 15.19 2.03 8.00
CA ASN A 68 15.50 2.71 6.73
C ASN A 68 14.30 3.51 6.20
N ILE A 69 13.20 3.66 6.96
CA ILE A 69 12.06 4.47 6.51
C ILE A 69 12.51 5.89 6.13
N GLU A 70 13.29 6.53 7.00
CA GLU A 70 13.85 7.89 6.78
C GLU A 70 14.82 7.98 5.60
N PHE A 71 15.46 6.86 5.23
CA PHE A 71 16.32 6.86 4.04
C PHE A 71 15.49 7.15 2.77
N PHE A 72 14.20 6.80 2.74
CA PHE A 72 13.34 7.07 1.61
C PHE A 72 12.86 8.52 1.54
N SER A 73 13.06 9.34 2.57
CA SER A 73 12.70 10.77 2.58
C SER A 73 13.52 11.59 1.56
N ARG A 74 14.62 11.04 1.04
CA ARG A 74 15.38 11.62 -0.09
C ARG A 74 14.68 11.49 -1.45
N TYR A 75 13.56 10.76 -1.52
CA TYR A 75 12.77 10.57 -2.73
C TYR A 75 11.39 11.18 -2.55
N ASN A 76 10.77 11.58 -3.66
CA ASN A 76 9.33 11.84 -3.67
C ASN A 76 8.58 10.50 -3.71
N ASN A 77 7.87 10.17 -2.65
CA ASN A 77 7.15 8.90 -2.53
C ASN A 77 5.66 9.10 -2.82
N PHE A 78 5.01 8.05 -3.33
CA PHE A 78 3.57 7.98 -3.47
C PHE A 78 3.10 6.60 -3.03
N PHE A 79 2.50 6.51 -1.85
CA PHE A 79 2.04 5.29 -1.22
C PHE A 79 0.57 5.05 -1.55
N GLN A 80 0.30 3.98 -2.30
CA GLN A 80 -1.04 3.44 -2.45
C GLN A 80 -1.24 2.35 -1.40
N PHE A 81 -1.97 2.71 -0.35
CA PHE A 81 -2.30 1.79 0.72
C PHE A 81 -3.70 1.24 0.49
N THR A 82 -3.82 -0.06 0.25
CA THR A 82 -5.11 -0.71 0.12
C THR A 82 -5.56 -1.25 1.47
N LEU A 83 -6.63 -0.69 2.07
CA LEU A 83 -7.28 -1.27 3.26
C LEU A 83 -8.70 -1.66 2.90
N ASN A 84 -8.93 -2.97 2.79
CA ASN A 84 -10.26 -3.51 2.67
C ASN A 84 -10.79 -3.75 4.10
N GLY A 85 -11.89 -3.08 4.44
CA GLY A 85 -12.54 -3.11 5.75
C GLY A 85 -13.54 -4.27 5.84
N TYR A 86 -13.10 -5.49 5.55
CA TYR A 86 -13.99 -6.64 5.56
C TYR A 86 -14.53 -6.90 6.98
N SER A 87 -15.84 -6.76 7.16
CA SER A 87 -16.51 -6.87 8.48
C SER A 87 -16.44 -8.27 9.10
N GLN A 88 -16.14 -9.30 8.30
CA GLN A 88 -16.03 -10.68 8.76
C GLN A 88 -14.58 -11.17 8.71
N GLU A 89 -14.05 -11.57 9.87
CA GLU A 89 -12.68 -12.11 10.00
C GLU A 89 -12.42 -13.29 9.06
N LYS A 90 -13.40 -14.19 8.90
CA LYS A 90 -13.32 -15.32 7.98
C LYS A 90 -13.13 -14.87 6.53
N MET A 91 -13.79 -13.79 6.12
CA MET A 91 -13.68 -13.25 4.76
C MET A 91 -12.32 -12.57 4.55
N GLN A 92 -11.84 -11.81 5.54
CA GLN A 92 -10.49 -11.26 5.54
C GLN A 92 -9.43 -12.38 5.40
N SER A 93 -9.55 -13.46 6.18
CA SER A 93 -8.64 -14.60 6.10
C SER A 93 -8.73 -15.35 4.77
N PHE A 94 -9.92 -15.48 4.18
CA PHE A 94 -10.10 -16.17 2.91
C PHE A 94 -9.55 -15.36 1.72
N LEU A 95 -9.86 -14.06 1.65
CA LEU A 95 -9.50 -13.19 0.52
C LEU A 95 -8.09 -12.61 0.64
N GLU A 96 -7.65 -12.39 1.87
CA GLU A 96 -6.41 -11.70 2.20
C GLU A 96 -5.62 -12.46 3.27
N GLY A 97 -5.72 -13.79 3.31
CA GLY A 97 -5.06 -14.62 4.33
C GLY A 97 -3.54 -14.47 4.42
N GLY A 98 -2.92 -13.88 3.40
CA GLY A 98 -1.55 -13.43 3.51
C GLY A 98 -1.39 -12.34 4.57
N ILE A 99 -2.28 -11.35 4.63
CA ILE A 99 -2.23 -10.17 5.50
C ILE A 99 -2.50 -10.58 6.94
N THR A 100 -1.45 -10.51 7.75
CA THR A 100 -1.51 -10.85 9.17
C THR A 100 -1.83 -9.65 10.05
N SER A 101 -1.72 -8.43 9.52
CA SER A 101 -2.02 -7.22 10.29
C SER A 101 -3.50 -6.92 10.35
N SER A 102 -3.97 -6.54 11.53
CA SER A 102 -5.36 -6.14 11.74
C SER A 102 -5.67 -4.83 10.99
N LEU A 103 -6.95 -4.48 10.87
CA LEU A 103 -7.33 -3.18 10.28
C LEU A 103 -6.72 -2.01 11.08
N ASP A 104 -6.81 -2.05 12.41
CA ASP A 104 -6.25 -1.00 13.28
C ASP A 104 -4.73 -0.88 13.16
N GLU A 105 -4.01 -2.02 13.11
CA GLU A 105 -2.56 -2.00 12.88
C GLU A 105 -2.21 -1.35 11.55
N ARG A 106 -2.97 -1.63 10.49
CA ARG A 106 -2.73 -1.04 9.18
C ARG A 106 -3.08 0.45 9.14
N ILE A 107 -4.12 0.89 9.86
CA ILE A 107 -4.41 2.32 10.05
C ILE A 107 -3.24 2.99 10.77
N ALA A 108 -2.68 2.37 11.81
CA ALA A 108 -1.51 2.89 12.50
C ALA A 108 -0.28 2.98 11.58
N GLN A 109 -0.04 1.98 10.72
CA GLN A 109 1.00 2.05 9.69
C GLN A 109 0.80 3.24 8.74
N MET A 110 -0.45 3.54 8.37
CA MET A 110 -0.78 4.68 7.51
C MET A 110 -0.42 6.01 8.18
N LYS A 111 -0.76 6.16 9.47
CA LYS A 111 -0.38 7.34 10.27
C LYS A 111 1.13 7.55 10.24
N ILE A 112 1.91 6.49 10.50
CA ILE A 112 3.38 6.56 10.44
C ILE A 112 3.87 7.03 9.05
N LEU A 113 3.29 6.52 7.96
CA LEU A 113 3.66 6.98 6.61
C LEU A 113 3.34 8.47 6.39
N VAL A 114 2.19 8.94 6.88
CA VAL A 114 1.81 10.35 6.75
C VAL A 114 2.74 11.24 7.56
N ASP A 115 3.03 10.85 8.80
CA ASP A 115 3.88 11.60 9.73
C ASP A 115 5.34 11.68 9.24
N THR A 116 5.86 10.60 8.65
CA THR A 116 7.24 10.55 8.13
C THR A 116 7.38 11.26 6.78
N PHE A 117 6.38 11.16 5.90
CA PHE A 117 6.49 11.65 4.51
C PHE A 117 5.62 12.88 4.26
N SER A 118 4.32 12.66 4.04
CA SER A 118 3.32 13.71 3.85
C SER A 118 1.94 13.07 3.64
N PRO A 119 0.84 13.71 4.09
CA PRO A 119 -0.51 13.26 3.75
C PRO A 119 -0.77 13.27 2.25
N LEU A 120 -0.15 14.19 1.49
CA LEU A 120 -0.29 14.27 0.03
C LEU A 120 0.41 13.11 -0.70
N GLN A 121 1.29 12.39 -0.01
CA GLN A 121 2.03 11.26 -0.54
C GLN A 121 1.37 9.92 -0.22
N VAL A 122 0.28 9.89 0.54
CA VAL A 122 -0.41 8.65 0.93
C VAL A 122 -1.84 8.70 0.39
N THR A 123 -2.22 7.68 -0.37
CA THR A 123 -3.57 7.52 -0.90
C THR A 123 -4.14 6.19 -0.46
N TRP A 124 -5.33 6.27 0.11
CA TRP A 124 -6.10 5.10 0.49
C TRP A 124 -6.86 4.55 -0.72
N ARG A 125 -6.87 3.22 -0.88
CA ARG A 125 -7.62 2.52 -1.92
C ARG A 125 -8.43 1.35 -1.35
N PHE A 126 -9.56 1.07 -1.99
CA PHE A 126 -10.35 -0.15 -1.83
C PHE A 126 -10.18 -0.98 -3.10
N ASP A 127 -9.62 -2.18 -2.98
CA ASP A 127 -9.28 -3.00 -4.15
C ASP A 127 -9.07 -4.49 -3.79
N PRO A 128 -9.94 -5.41 -4.23
CA PRO A 128 -11.29 -5.18 -4.75
C PRO A 128 -12.30 -4.87 -3.64
N ILE A 129 -13.40 -4.20 -4.01
CA ILE A 129 -14.62 -4.21 -3.21
C ILE A 129 -15.32 -5.55 -3.49
N ILE A 130 -15.49 -6.39 -2.47
CA ILE A 130 -16.05 -7.75 -2.61
C ILE A 130 -17.35 -7.87 -1.83
N VAL A 131 -18.39 -8.34 -2.53
CA VAL A 131 -19.63 -8.80 -1.94
C VAL A 131 -19.58 -10.31 -1.80
N TRP A 132 -19.71 -10.80 -0.57
CA TRP A 132 -19.75 -12.22 -0.26
C TRP A 132 -21.05 -12.59 0.42
N LYS A 133 -21.58 -13.78 0.12
CA LYS A 133 -22.72 -14.32 0.83
C LYS A 133 -22.54 -15.79 1.15
N GLU A 134 -22.69 -16.17 2.41
CA GLU A 134 -22.60 -17.57 2.84
C GLU A 134 -23.84 -18.42 2.46
N ASN A 135 -24.97 -17.78 2.08
CA ASN A 135 -26.21 -18.45 1.66
C ASN A 135 -26.86 -17.75 0.46
N THR A 136 -27.62 -18.45 -0.39
CA THR A 136 -27.96 -18.07 -1.79
C THR A 136 -28.83 -16.82 -2.09
N SER A 137 -29.44 -16.12 -1.13
CA SER A 137 -30.32 -14.95 -1.44
C SER A 137 -29.58 -13.59 -1.54
N ILE A 138 -29.40 -13.02 -2.72
CA ILE A 138 -28.69 -11.74 -2.94
C ILE A 138 -29.18 -10.64 -1.97
N PRO A 139 -28.29 -9.93 -1.22
CA PRO A 139 -28.69 -8.80 -0.38
C PRO A 139 -29.01 -7.58 -1.26
N ASP A 140 -29.93 -6.74 -0.77
CA ASP A 140 -30.21 -5.44 -1.37
C ASP A 140 -28.97 -4.52 -1.29
N ILE A 141 -28.66 -3.87 -2.42
CA ILE A 141 -27.56 -2.92 -2.58
C ILE A 141 -27.59 -1.80 -1.53
N GLU A 142 -28.77 -1.40 -1.04
CA GLU A 142 -28.89 -0.34 -0.05
C GLU A 142 -28.27 -0.72 1.31
N SER A 143 -28.50 -1.96 1.77
CA SER A 143 -27.87 -2.48 3.00
C SER A 143 -26.35 -2.62 2.90
N PHE A 144 -25.83 -2.82 1.68
CA PHE A 144 -24.40 -2.90 1.40
C PHE A 144 -23.73 -1.51 1.48
N LEU A 145 -24.35 -0.49 0.88
CA LEU A 145 -23.88 0.89 0.99
C LEU A 145 -23.90 1.41 2.44
N GLN A 146 -24.74 0.83 3.29
CA GLN A 146 -24.81 1.19 4.70
C GLN A 146 -23.65 0.60 5.51
N ILE A 147 -23.25 -0.66 5.27
CA ILE A 147 -22.11 -1.29 5.96
C ILE A 147 -20.76 -0.77 5.44
N GLU A 148 -20.62 -0.63 4.12
CA GLU A 148 -19.43 0.05 3.57
C GLU A 148 -19.46 1.53 3.92
N GLY A 149 -20.63 2.17 3.94
CA GLY A 149 -20.80 3.53 4.44
C GLY A 149 -20.33 3.67 5.88
N GLU A 150 -20.68 2.76 6.78
CA GLU A 150 -20.21 2.77 8.17
C GLU A 150 -18.71 2.46 8.28
N GLY A 151 -18.18 1.54 7.49
CA GLY A 151 -16.74 1.26 7.43
C GLY A 151 -15.94 2.44 6.86
N LEU A 152 -16.40 3.01 5.75
CA LEU A 152 -15.82 4.20 5.10
C LEU A 152 -15.98 5.43 5.97
N THR A 153 -17.10 5.61 6.66
CA THR A 153 -17.35 6.69 7.62
C THR A 153 -16.49 6.49 8.85
N TYR A 154 -16.36 5.28 9.40
CA TYR A 154 -15.43 5.01 10.51
C TYR A 154 -13.99 5.32 10.11
N LEU A 155 -13.57 4.85 8.93
CA LEU A 155 -12.22 5.10 8.40
C LEU A 155 -11.99 6.57 8.06
N ALA A 156 -12.97 7.26 7.50
CA ALA A 156 -12.93 8.69 7.22
C ALA A 156 -13.00 9.53 8.50
N GLU A 157 -13.76 9.13 9.51
CA GLU A 157 -13.81 9.77 10.82
C GLU A 157 -12.48 9.61 11.56
N GLN A 158 -11.86 8.42 11.52
CA GLN A 158 -10.50 8.23 12.04
C GLN A 158 -9.52 9.14 11.30
N TYR A 159 -9.53 9.11 9.97
CA TYR A 159 -8.68 9.98 9.15
C TYR A 159 -8.89 11.47 9.45
N LEU A 160 -10.13 11.94 9.54
CA LEU A 160 -10.45 13.35 9.79
C LEU A 160 -10.14 13.77 11.23
N ARG A 161 -10.35 12.90 12.23
CA ARG A 161 -9.99 13.19 13.63
C ARG A 161 -8.49 13.29 13.85
N ASP A 162 -7.70 12.49 13.15
CA ASP A 162 -6.25 12.44 13.32
C ASP A 162 -5.50 13.48 12.46
N PHE A 163 -6.17 14.08 11.46
CA PHE A 163 -5.59 15.09 10.56
C PHE A 163 -6.27 16.48 10.66
N GLU A 164 -6.89 16.82 11.79
CA GLU A 164 -7.30 18.19 12.08
C GLU A 164 -6.08 19.11 12.10
N TYR A 165 -6.01 20.04 11.13
CA TYR A 165 -5.17 21.24 11.15
C TYR A 165 -5.90 22.39 11.87
#